data_AF-A0A239BPH2-F1
#
_entry.id   AF-A0A239BPH2-F1
#
_cell.length_a   1.000
_cell.length_b   1.000
_cell.length_c   1.000
_cell.angle_alpha   90.00
_cell.angle_beta   90.00
_cell.angle_gamma   90.00
#
_symmetry.space_group_name_H-M   'P 1'
#
loop_
_entity.id
_entity.type
_entity.pdbx_description
1 polymer ?
#
loop_
_entity_poly.entity_id
_entity_poly.type
_entity_poly.pdbx_seq_one_letter_code
_entity_poly.pdbx_strand_id
1 'polypeptide(L)'
;MKKVKLIFGFLFCMLLLTAGAQAQESVEKKEMSKTEMAEMKQAQKEEKQRLAQEKRELKAQQAELKRMQAAEKAEAKRVKNLEKAQKNYDKAVTKRQKAEIKLAQKNLKIEKAIQKGTTNEKVAKMELKQKQLEINVEKANSDISRFERDLERYKAKEN
;
A
#
# COMPACT_ATOMS: atom_id res chain seq x y z
N MET A 1 79.05 -15.45 67.66
CA MET A 1 77.74 -14.91 67.21
C MET A 1 77.61 -14.92 65.67
N LYS A 2 77.77 -16.06 64.98
CA LYS A 2 77.67 -16.13 63.49
C LYS A 2 76.43 -16.89 62.98
N LYS A 3 75.68 -17.59 63.84
CA LYS A 3 74.50 -18.39 63.44
C LYS A 3 73.19 -17.60 63.36
N VAL A 4 73.11 -16.41 64.00
CA VAL A 4 71.88 -15.59 64.03
C VAL A 4 71.66 -14.82 62.71
N LYS A 5 72.73 -14.41 62.02
CA LYS A 5 72.65 -13.71 60.73
C LYS A 5 72.15 -14.60 59.58
N LEU A 6 72.44 -15.90 59.62
CA LEU A 6 72.03 -16.83 58.57
C LEU A 6 70.52 -17.14 58.64
N ILE A 7 69.98 -17.24 59.86
CA ILE A 7 68.55 -17.52 60.10
C ILE A 7 67.68 -16.31 59.69
N PHE A 8 68.14 -15.09 60.00
CA PHE A 8 67.44 -13.87 59.60
C PHE A 8 67.40 -13.65 58.08
N GLY A 9 68.50 -13.97 57.37
CA GLY A 9 68.53 -13.89 55.90
C GLY A 9 67.61 -14.90 55.23
N PHE A 10 67.51 -16.12 55.79
CA PHE A 10 66.64 -17.17 55.25
C PHE A 10 65.15 -16.88 55.48
N LEU A 11 64.79 -16.34 56.66
CA LEU A 11 63.42 -15.89 56.95
C LEU A 11 63.01 -14.69 56.09
N PHE A 12 63.93 -13.77 55.79
CA PHE A 12 63.63 -12.61 54.94
C PHE A 12 63.40 -13.01 53.47
N CYS A 13 64.15 -13.97 52.93
CA CYS A 13 63.91 -14.50 51.58
C CYS A 13 62.59 -15.30 51.48
N MET A 14 62.23 -16.09 52.51
CA MET A 14 60.94 -16.80 52.55
C MET A 14 59.75 -15.83 52.59
N LEU A 15 59.88 -14.69 53.27
CA LEU A 15 58.85 -13.64 53.33
C LEU A 15 58.69 -12.88 52.01
N LEU A 16 59.77 -12.68 51.27
CA LEU A 16 59.73 -12.05 49.94
C LEU A 16 59.17 -12.99 48.86
N LEU A 17 59.45 -14.29 48.95
CA LEU A 17 58.89 -15.30 48.04
C LEU A 17 57.38 -15.49 48.24
N THR A 18 56.88 -15.40 49.47
CA THR A 18 55.44 -15.48 49.77
C THR A 18 54.70 -14.18 49.42
N ALA A 19 55.32 -13.01 49.61
CA ALA A 19 54.74 -11.72 49.18
C ALA A 19 54.70 -11.56 47.65
N GLY A 20 55.71 -12.06 46.93
CA GLY A 20 55.74 -12.05 45.46
C GLY A 20 54.68 -12.96 44.83
N ALA A 21 54.44 -14.13 45.41
CA ALA A 21 53.43 -15.08 44.93
C ALA A 21 51.99 -14.57 45.11
N GLN A 22 51.68 -13.87 46.22
CA GLN A 22 50.36 -13.28 46.44
C GLN A 22 50.09 -12.01 45.61
N ALA A 23 51.14 -11.25 45.26
CA ALA A 23 51.00 -10.07 44.40
C ALA A 23 50.68 -10.45 42.95
N GLN A 24 51.28 -11.51 42.41
CA GLN A 24 51.12 -11.92 41.02
C GLN A 24 49.74 -12.56 40.74
N GLU A 25 49.22 -13.38 41.66
CA GLU A 25 47.85 -13.94 41.58
C GLU A 25 46.74 -12.87 41.68
N SER A 26 47.02 -11.75 42.37
CA SER A 26 46.06 -10.66 42.56
C SER A 26 45.99 -9.69 41.36
N VAL A 27 47.03 -9.64 40.52
CA VAL A 27 47.05 -8.84 39.28
C VAL A 27 46.38 -9.62 38.15
N GLU A 28 46.66 -10.92 38.00
CA GLU A 28 46.00 -11.76 36.98
C GLU A 28 44.49 -11.94 37.23
N LYS A 29 44.04 -12.13 38.48
CA LYS A 29 42.59 -12.20 38.80
C LYS A 29 41.86 -10.86 38.58
N LYS A 30 42.56 -9.74 38.74
CA LYS A 30 41.97 -8.39 38.59
C LYS A 30 42.01 -7.89 37.14
N GLU A 31 42.97 -8.36 36.35
CA GLU A 31 42.98 -8.18 34.90
C GLU A 31 41.94 -9.08 34.22
N MET A 32 41.86 -10.38 34.55
CA MET A 32 40.80 -11.28 34.04
C MET A 32 39.38 -10.74 34.34
N SER A 33 39.13 -10.22 35.55
CA SER A 33 37.84 -9.63 35.92
C SER A 33 37.49 -8.35 35.12
N LYS A 34 38.49 -7.56 34.70
CA LYS A 34 38.27 -6.35 33.90
C LYS A 34 38.03 -6.68 32.43
N THR A 35 38.74 -7.67 31.87
CA THR A 35 38.50 -8.16 30.50
C THR A 35 37.13 -8.83 30.39
N GLU A 36 36.75 -9.71 31.32
CA GLU A 36 35.42 -10.33 31.35
C GLU A 36 34.29 -9.29 31.44
N MET A 37 34.45 -8.23 32.26
CA MET A 37 33.47 -7.15 32.36
C MET A 37 33.43 -6.27 31.10
N ALA A 38 34.54 -6.11 30.38
CA ALA A 38 34.61 -5.41 29.10
C ALA A 38 33.93 -6.21 27.99
N GLU A 39 34.19 -7.52 27.92
CA GLU A 39 33.56 -8.45 26.98
C GLU A 39 32.05 -8.54 27.22
N MET A 40 31.60 -8.62 28.48
CA MET A 40 30.16 -8.61 28.79
C MET A 40 29.48 -7.30 28.36
N LYS A 41 30.14 -6.15 28.55
CA LYS A 41 29.62 -4.84 28.09
C LYS A 41 29.61 -4.74 26.56
N GLN A 42 30.58 -5.33 25.88
CA GLN A 42 30.62 -5.37 24.42
C GLN A 42 29.52 -6.27 23.86
N ALA A 43 29.33 -7.46 24.42
CA ALA A 43 28.24 -8.36 24.08
C ALA A 43 26.86 -7.70 24.28
N GLN A 44 26.65 -6.98 25.39
CA GLN A 44 25.40 -6.23 25.62
C GLN A 44 25.19 -5.10 24.60
N LYS A 45 26.25 -4.41 24.17
CA LYS A 45 26.16 -3.36 23.14
C LYS A 45 25.79 -3.96 21.79
N GLU A 46 26.44 -5.06 21.41
CA GLU A 46 26.17 -5.78 20.17
C GLU A 46 24.75 -6.36 20.15
N GLU A 47 24.31 -6.98 21.24
CA GLU A 47 22.92 -7.47 21.39
C GLU A 47 21.90 -6.33 21.27
N LYS A 48 22.14 -5.18 21.93
CA LYS A 48 21.27 -4.01 21.81
C LYS A 48 21.22 -3.46 20.38
N GLN A 49 22.34 -3.48 19.66
CA GLN A 49 22.40 -3.08 18.25
C GLN A 49 21.62 -4.05 17.36
N ARG A 50 21.78 -5.37 17.56
CA ARG A 50 21.02 -6.39 16.83
C ARG A 50 19.52 -6.26 17.07
N LEU A 51 19.09 -6.12 18.32
CA LEU A 51 17.67 -5.90 18.66
C LEU A 51 17.12 -4.60 18.06
N ALA A 52 17.93 -3.54 17.96
CA ALA A 52 17.52 -2.30 17.32
C ALA A 52 17.39 -2.43 15.80
N GLN A 53 18.28 -3.19 15.15
CA GLN A 53 18.21 -3.52 13.73
C GLN A 53 16.99 -4.38 13.42
N GLU A 54 16.78 -5.46 14.18
CA GLU A 54 15.63 -6.35 14.03
C GLU A 54 14.30 -5.60 14.18
N LYS A 55 14.19 -4.69 15.17
CA LYS A 55 13.01 -3.82 15.31
C LYS A 55 12.80 -2.87 14.13
N ARG A 56 13.88 -2.39 13.49
CA ARG A 56 13.77 -1.52 12.30
C ARG A 56 13.32 -2.33 11.08
N GLU A 57 13.88 -3.51 10.89
CA GLU A 57 13.50 -4.42 9.80
C GLU A 57 12.04 -4.86 9.92
N LEU A 58 11.59 -5.26 11.12
CA LEU A 58 10.19 -5.61 11.38
C LEU A 58 9.23 -4.43 11.09
N LYS A 59 9.61 -3.20 11.47
CA LYS A 59 8.81 -2.01 11.14
C LYS A 59 8.77 -1.75 9.63
N ALA A 60 9.88 -1.94 8.92
CA ALA A 60 9.94 -1.80 7.47
C ALA A 60 9.05 -2.83 6.78
N GLN A 61 9.13 -4.11 7.18
CA GLN A 61 8.29 -5.19 6.67
C GLN A 61 6.80 -4.93 6.94
N GLN A 62 6.43 -4.46 8.13
CA GLN A 62 5.05 -4.09 8.44
C GLN A 62 4.55 -2.90 7.61
N ALA A 63 5.40 -1.91 7.35
CA ALA A 63 5.07 -0.77 6.49
C ALA A 63 4.88 -1.20 5.03
N GLU A 64 5.75 -2.09 4.53
CA GLU A 64 5.64 -2.68 3.20
C GLU A 64 4.37 -3.53 3.06
N LEU A 65 4.07 -4.40 4.02
CA LEU A 65 2.84 -5.19 4.02
C LEU A 65 1.59 -4.29 3.98
N LYS A 66 1.57 -3.22 4.78
CA LYS A 66 0.47 -2.24 4.75
C LYS A 66 0.34 -1.54 3.39
N ARG A 67 1.46 -1.21 2.74
CA ARG A 67 1.48 -0.62 1.38
C ARG A 67 0.93 -1.60 0.35
N MET A 68 1.36 -2.86 0.39
CA MET A 68 0.85 -3.90 -0.51
C MET A 68 -0.66 -4.13 -0.33
N GLN A 69 -1.13 -4.26 0.91
CA GLN A 69 -2.57 -4.41 1.20
C GLN A 69 -3.38 -3.19 0.76
N ALA A 70 -2.83 -1.98 0.90
CA ALA A 70 -3.48 -0.77 0.42
C ALA A 70 -3.56 -0.74 -1.12
N ALA A 71 -2.48 -1.14 -1.80
CA ALA A 71 -2.43 -1.25 -3.26
C ALA A 71 -3.44 -2.30 -3.78
N GLU A 72 -3.47 -3.49 -3.17
CA GLU A 72 -4.42 -4.54 -3.52
C GLU A 72 -5.88 -4.09 -3.35
N LYS A 73 -6.20 -3.42 -2.23
CA LYS A 73 -7.54 -2.86 -2.01
C LYS A 73 -7.88 -1.75 -3.00
N ALA A 74 -6.91 -0.94 -3.39
CA ALA A 74 -7.11 0.09 -4.40
C ALA A 74 -7.38 -0.53 -5.78
N GLU A 75 -6.65 -1.59 -6.13
CA GLU A 75 -6.82 -2.31 -7.38
C GLU A 75 -8.15 -3.04 -7.45
N ALA A 76 -8.54 -3.76 -6.40
CA ALA A 76 -9.86 -4.40 -6.32
C ALA A 76 -11.01 -3.37 -6.48
N LYS A 77 -10.87 -2.17 -5.88
CA LYS A 77 -11.84 -1.08 -6.07
C LYS A 77 -11.83 -0.55 -7.50
N ARG A 78 -10.65 -0.43 -8.12
CA ARG A 78 -10.51 0.03 -9.51
C ARG A 78 -11.20 -0.93 -10.47
N VAL A 79 -10.93 -2.22 -10.37
CA VAL A 79 -11.56 -3.27 -11.19
C VAL A 79 -13.08 -3.23 -11.02
N LYS A 80 -13.59 -3.21 -9.79
CA LYS A 80 -15.03 -3.13 -9.53
C LYS A 80 -15.68 -1.87 -10.12
N ASN A 81 -15.00 -0.73 -10.04
CA ASN A 81 -15.49 0.52 -10.62
C ASN A 81 -15.49 0.47 -12.15
N LEU A 82 -14.45 -0.12 -12.75
CA LEU A 82 -14.34 -0.34 -14.18
C LEU A 82 -15.49 -1.22 -14.70
N GLU A 83 -15.74 -2.36 -14.05
CA GLU A 83 -16.85 -3.26 -14.41
C GLU A 83 -18.21 -2.56 -14.32
N LYS A 84 -18.43 -1.77 -13.26
CA LYS A 84 -19.66 -1.01 -13.09
C LYS A 84 -19.82 0.07 -14.17
N ALA A 85 -18.74 0.77 -14.52
CA ALA A 85 -18.74 1.76 -15.59
C ALA A 85 -19.04 1.11 -16.94
N GLN A 86 -18.43 -0.04 -17.24
CA GLN A 86 -18.67 -0.80 -18.48
C GLN A 86 -20.14 -1.22 -18.58
N LYS A 87 -20.69 -1.81 -17.52
CA LYS A 87 -22.10 -2.23 -17.49
C LYS A 87 -23.07 -1.05 -17.68
N ASN A 88 -22.74 0.12 -17.14
CA ASN A 88 -23.55 1.32 -17.31
C ASN A 88 -23.46 1.88 -18.72
N TYR A 89 -22.25 1.89 -19.30
CA TYR A 89 -22.02 2.25 -20.70
C TYR A 89 -22.86 1.38 -21.64
N ASP A 90 -22.79 0.05 -21.51
CA ASP A 90 -23.52 -0.89 -22.37
C ASP A 90 -25.05 -0.67 -22.28
N LYS A 91 -25.55 -0.42 -21.06
CA LYS A 91 -26.96 -0.07 -20.84
C LYS A 91 -27.35 1.24 -21.49
N ALA A 92 -26.49 2.26 -21.42
CA ALA A 92 -26.74 3.56 -22.04
C ALA A 92 -26.75 3.46 -23.57
N VAL A 93 -25.81 2.71 -24.16
CA VAL A 93 -25.79 2.39 -25.60
C VAL A 93 -27.07 1.69 -26.03
N THR A 94 -27.51 0.67 -25.28
CA THR A 94 -28.77 -0.05 -25.57
C THR A 94 -29.98 0.89 -25.49
N LYS A 95 -30.01 1.79 -24.49
CA LYS A 95 -31.08 2.77 -24.32
C LYS A 95 -31.12 3.77 -25.47
N ARG A 96 -29.95 4.24 -25.93
CA ARG A 96 -29.82 5.09 -27.12
C ARG A 96 -30.37 4.39 -28.36
N GLN A 97 -29.91 3.18 -28.66
CA GLN A 97 -30.38 2.40 -29.82
C GLN A 97 -31.90 2.22 -29.80
N LYS A 98 -32.49 1.88 -28.65
CA LYS A 98 -33.95 1.76 -28.51
C LYS A 98 -34.67 3.10 -28.73
N ALA A 99 -34.09 4.21 -28.30
CA ALA A 99 -34.65 5.54 -28.52
C ALA A 99 -34.56 5.95 -29.99
N GLU A 100 -33.44 5.68 -30.65
CA GLU A 100 -33.21 5.94 -32.08
C GLU A 100 -34.18 5.13 -32.96
N ILE A 101 -34.39 3.84 -32.65
CA ILE A 101 -35.38 3.01 -33.37
C ILE A 101 -36.78 3.59 -33.22
N LYS A 102 -37.17 3.98 -31.99
CA LYS A 102 -38.49 4.59 -31.75
C LYS A 102 -38.64 5.94 -32.47
N LEU A 103 -37.58 6.74 -32.49
CA LEU A 103 -37.54 8.01 -33.21
C LEU A 103 -37.73 7.77 -34.71
N ALA A 104 -36.98 6.84 -35.31
CA ALA A 104 -37.11 6.49 -36.73
C ALA A 104 -38.51 5.98 -37.09
N GLN A 105 -39.08 5.09 -36.26
CA GLN A 105 -40.46 4.62 -36.43
C GLN A 105 -41.47 5.77 -36.36
N LYS A 106 -41.22 6.75 -35.47
CA LYS A 106 -42.09 7.92 -35.33
C LYS A 106 -41.99 8.84 -36.53
N ASN A 107 -40.79 9.08 -37.06
CA ASN A 107 -40.54 9.87 -38.26
C ASN A 107 -41.27 9.27 -39.46
N LEU A 108 -41.14 7.95 -39.66
CA LEU A 108 -41.86 7.24 -40.73
C LEU A 108 -43.38 7.36 -40.59
N LYS A 109 -43.91 7.34 -39.35
CA LYS A 109 -45.34 7.50 -39.10
C LYS A 109 -45.82 8.92 -39.42
N ILE A 110 -45.02 9.94 -39.11
CA ILE A 110 -45.30 11.34 -39.43
C ILE A 110 -45.30 11.53 -40.94
N GLU A 111 -44.27 11.06 -41.63
CA GLU A 111 -44.14 11.15 -43.08
C GLU A 111 -45.33 10.48 -43.80
N LYS A 112 -45.70 9.26 -43.40
CA LYS A 112 -46.91 8.58 -43.92
C LYS A 112 -48.20 9.35 -43.64
N ALA A 113 -48.30 10.03 -42.50
CA ALA A 113 -49.49 10.80 -42.17
C ALA A 113 -49.61 12.07 -43.02
N ILE A 114 -48.48 12.74 -43.27
CA ILE A 114 -48.38 13.90 -44.17
C ILE A 114 -48.76 13.48 -45.60
N GLN A 115 -48.19 12.38 -46.10
CA GLN A 115 -48.51 11.84 -47.44
C GLN A 115 -50.00 11.50 -47.59
N LYS A 116 -50.66 11.06 -46.51
CA LYS A 116 -52.10 10.75 -46.49
C LYS A 116 -53.01 11.97 -46.29
N GLY A 117 -52.46 13.19 -46.27
CA GLY A 117 -53.23 14.42 -46.07
C GLY A 117 -53.82 14.55 -44.66
N THR A 118 -53.16 13.96 -43.64
CA THR A 118 -53.62 14.10 -42.25
C THR A 118 -53.55 15.58 -41.82
N THR A 119 -54.52 16.02 -41.01
CA THR A 119 -54.59 17.41 -40.56
C THR A 119 -53.34 17.87 -39.80
N ASN A 120 -52.98 19.15 -39.98
CA ASN A 120 -51.82 19.77 -39.34
C ASN A 120 -51.82 19.61 -37.81
N GLU A 121 -52.97 19.70 -37.15
CA GLU A 121 -53.05 19.53 -35.69
C GLU A 121 -52.65 18.11 -35.24
N LYS A 122 -53.08 17.08 -35.96
CA LYS A 122 -52.70 15.69 -35.67
C LYS A 122 -51.22 15.46 -35.95
N VAL A 123 -50.67 16.05 -37.00
CA VAL A 123 -49.25 16.01 -37.32
C VAL A 123 -48.42 16.70 -36.23
N ALA A 124 -48.81 17.90 -35.79
CA ALA A 124 -48.13 18.63 -34.71
C ALA A 124 -48.08 17.84 -33.39
N LYS A 125 -49.17 17.17 -33.00
CA LYS A 125 -49.19 16.26 -31.84
C LYS A 125 -48.21 15.09 -31.99
N MET A 126 -47.95 14.64 -33.21
CA MET A 126 -46.96 13.61 -33.47
C MET A 126 -45.53 14.14 -33.45
N GLU A 127 -45.29 15.34 -33.99
CA GLU A 127 -43.99 16.04 -33.95
C GLU A 127 -43.56 16.37 -32.52
N LEU A 128 -44.49 16.77 -31.64
CA LEU A 128 -44.18 16.94 -30.21
C LEU A 128 -43.65 15.65 -29.58
N LYS A 129 -44.26 14.50 -29.92
CA LYS A 129 -43.76 13.18 -29.46
C LYS A 129 -42.42 12.82 -30.10
N GLN A 130 -42.17 13.23 -31.35
CA GLN A 130 -40.86 13.07 -31.99
C GLN A 130 -39.80 13.88 -31.25
N LYS A 131 -40.05 15.16 -30.94
CA LYS A 131 -39.13 16.01 -30.16
C LYS A 131 -38.81 15.44 -28.79
N GLN A 132 -39.81 14.86 -28.11
CA GLN A 132 -39.55 14.17 -26.85
C GLN A 132 -38.64 12.93 -27.01
N LEU A 133 -38.74 12.21 -28.13
CA LEU A 133 -37.84 11.10 -28.45
C LEU A 133 -36.43 11.58 -28.80
N GLU A 134 -36.28 12.69 -29.53
CA GLU A 134 -34.98 13.33 -29.81
C GLU A 134 -34.26 13.68 -28.49
N ILE A 135 -34.96 14.33 -27.55
CA ILE A 135 -34.43 14.61 -26.20
C ILE A 135 -33.99 13.33 -25.47
N ASN A 136 -34.72 12.23 -25.64
CA ASN A 136 -34.35 10.96 -25.01
C ASN A 136 -33.08 10.34 -25.62
N VAL A 137 -32.86 10.51 -26.93
CA VAL A 137 -31.61 10.11 -27.61
C VAL A 137 -30.46 10.95 -27.09
N GLU A 138 -30.62 12.27 -27.01
CA GLU A 138 -29.59 13.19 -26.48
C GLU A 138 -29.22 12.89 -25.03
N LYS A 139 -30.21 12.63 -24.16
CA LYS A 139 -29.96 12.20 -22.78
C LYS A 139 -29.14 10.91 -22.74
N ALA A 140 -29.46 9.94 -23.59
CA ALA A 140 -28.70 8.69 -23.66
C ALA A 140 -27.27 8.93 -24.18
N ASN A 141 -27.06 9.85 -25.14
CA ASN A 141 -25.73 10.26 -25.60
C ASN A 141 -24.91 10.92 -24.48
N SER A 142 -25.53 11.79 -23.70
CA SER A 142 -24.87 12.41 -22.54
C SER A 142 -24.48 11.37 -21.49
N ASP A 143 -25.34 10.38 -21.23
CA ASP A 143 -25.05 9.27 -20.32
C ASP A 143 -23.86 8.43 -20.83
N ILE A 144 -23.84 8.10 -22.13
CA ILE A 144 -22.73 7.39 -22.79
C ILE A 144 -21.42 8.15 -22.60
N SER A 145 -21.38 9.43 -22.96
CA SER A 145 -20.17 10.27 -22.84
C SER A 145 -19.66 10.35 -21.39
N ARG A 146 -20.58 10.37 -20.41
CA ARG A 146 -20.20 10.32 -19.00
C ARG A 146 -19.55 8.99 -18.65
N PHE A 147 -20.12 7.87 -19.06
CA PHE A 147 -19.58 6.54 -18.74
C PHE A 147 -18.28 6.23 -19.50
N GLU A 148 -18.07 6.77 -20.70
CA GLU A 148 -16.79 6.70 -21.41
C GLU A 148 -15.66 7.37 -20.61
N ARG A 149 -15.91 8.59 -20.10
CA ARG A 149 -14.95 9.27 -19.23
C ARG A 149 -14.65 8.50 -17.95
N ASP A 150 -15.67 7.86 -17.36
CA ASP A 150 -15.48 7.01 -16.18
C ASP A 150 -14.62 5.77 -16.51
N LEU A 151 -14.85 5.14 -17.67
CA LEU A 151 -14.05 4.02 -18.16
C LEU A 151 -12.59 4.42 -18.37
N GLU A 152 -12.32 5.53 -19.03
CA GLU A 152 -10.97 6.06 -19.24
C GLU A 152 -10.27 6.33 -17.90
N ARG A 153 -10.98 6.98 -16.97
CA ARG A 153 -10.45 7.28 -15.63
C ARG A 153 -10.02 6.03 -14.86
N TYR A 154 -10.79 4.95 -14.94
CA TYR A 154 -10.45 3.70 -14.24
C TYR A 154 -9.42 2.84 -14.99
N LYS A 155 -9.28 3.01 -16.31
CA LYS A 155 -8.23 2.37 -17.11
C LYS A 155 -6.86 3.03 -16.90
N ALA A 156 -6.78 4.35 -16.85
CA ALA A 156 -5.53 5.12 -16.85
C ALA A 156 -4.70 5.09 -15.54
N LYS A 157 -4.99 4.20 -14.59
CA LYS A 157 -4.25 4.08 -13.32
C LYS A 157 -3.14 3.02 -13.35
N GLU A 158 -2.43 2.93 -14.46
CA GLU A 158 -1.08 2.35 -14.50
C GLU A 158 -0.09 3.52 -14.38
N ASN A 159 0.28 3.89 -13.15
CA ASN A 159 1.45 4.71 -12.81
C ASN A 159 1.79 4.50 -11.33
#